data_AF-A0A9E5LXZ9-F1
#
_entry.id   AF-A0A9E5LXZ9-F1
#
_cell.length_a   1.000
_cell.length_b   1.000
_cell.length_c   1.000
_cell.angle_alpha   90.00
_cell.angle_beta   90.00
_cell.angle_gamma   90.00
#
_symmetry.space_group_name_H-M   'P 1'
#
loop_
_entity.id
_entity.type
_entity.pdbx_description
1 polymer ?
#
loop_
_entity_poly.entity_id
_entity_poly.type
_entity_poly.pdbx_seq_one_letter_code
_entity_poly.pdbx_strand_id
1 'polypeptide(L)'
;MPTGFRKVSIVAGSFALAASTVLIAPAQAAVKAGATCTKVNAKAKIGGDQYVCIKNPTVKNAKLTWVWVECVNADKMWKESSTRLTTLKAQAAAAQTKIDTLKLEIPADEEQAKAYDAKAAAAQVKKDDA
;
A
#
# COMPACT_ATOMS: atom_id res chain seq x y z
N MET A 1 -20.07 -42.17 2.61
CA MET A 1 -19.21 -41.51 1.61
C MET A 1 -18.29 -40.55 2.36
N PRO A 2 -17.00 -40.87 2.56
CA PRO A 2 -16.11 -40.05 3.37
C PRO A 2 -15.37 -39.05 2.47
N THR A 3 -15.57 -37.76 2.67
CA THR A 3 -14.81 -36.72 1.95
C THR A 3 -14.08 -35.81 2.94
N GLY A 4 -12.87 -36.28 3.29
CA GLY A 4 -11.63 -35.52 3.27
C GLY A 4 -11.52 -34.19 4.02
N PHE A 5 -10.81 -34.22 5.15
CA PHE A 5 -10.10 -33.07 5.72
C PHE A 5 -9.16 -32.45 4.67
N ARG A 6 -9.44 -31.23 4.21
CA ARG A 6 -8.50 -30.44 3.40
C ARG A 6 -7.45 -29.83 4.31
N LYS A 7 -6.21 -30.31 4.21
CA LYS A 7 -5.03 -29.72 4.83
C LYS A 7 -4.82 -28.32 4.26
N VAL A 8 -5.06 -27.29 5.07
CA VAL A 8 -4.69 -25.91 4.74
C VAL A 8 -3.19 -25.78 5.02
N SER A 9 -2.39 -25.82 3.95
CA SER A 9 -0.97 -25.50 4.02
C SER A 9 -0.81 -24.02 4.37
N ILE A 10 -0.42 -23.73 5.61
CA ILE A 10 0.02 -22.40 6.04
C ILE A 10 1.41 -22.17 5.44
N VAL A 11 1.49 -21.36 4.39
CA VAL A 11 2.77 -20.82 3.91
C VAL A 11 3.13 -19.66 4.83
N ALA A 12 4.00 -19.93 5.80
CA ALA A 12 4.62 -18.92 6.63
C ALA A 12 5.62 -18.11 5.77
N GLY A 13 5.21 -16.93 5.32
CA GLY A 13 6.10 -16.00 4.61
C GLY A 13 7.05 -15.31 5.59
N SER A 14 8.34 -15.62 5.51
CA SER A 14 9.39 -14.98 6.30
C SER A 14 9.61 -13.54 5.82
N PHE A 15 9.21 -12.55 6.61
CA PHE A 15 9.67 -11.16 6.41
C PHE A 15 11.09 -11.03 6.96
N ALA A 16 12.09 -11.15 6.10
CA ALA A 16 13.46 -10.78 6.47
C ALA A 16 13.57 -9.24 6.51
N LEU A 17 13.69 -8.67 7.72
CA LEU A 17 14.09 -7.27 7.88
C LEU A 17 15.55 -7.14 7.41
N ALA A 18 15.77 -6.39 6.33
CA ALA A 18 17.11 -6.00 5.91
C ALA A 18 17.69 -5.03 6.95
N ALA A 19 18.70 -5.49 7.70
CA ALA A 19 19.52 -4.62 8.54
C ALA A 19 20.37 -3.72 7.63
N SER A 20 20.10 -2.42 7.63
CA SER A 20 20.90 -1.43 6.90
C SER A 20 22.24 -1.24 7.59
N THR A 21 23.31 -1.74 6.98
CA THR A 21 24.68 -1.41 7.37
C THR A 21 24.92 0.08 7.14
N VAL A 22 25.24 0.81 8.21
CA VAL A 22 25.65 2.22 8.11
C VAL A 22 27.03 2.27 7.47
N LEU A 23 27.09 2.66 6.19
CA LEU A 23 28.36 2.97 5.53
C LEU A 23 28.91 4.26 6.15
N ILE A 24 30.01 4.14 6.88
CA ILE A 24 30.76 5.30 7.39
C ILE A 24 31.52 5.88 6.20
N ALA A 25 30.94 6.89 5.55
CA ALA A 25 31.63 7.64 4.50
C ALA A 25 32.86 8.38 5.09
N PRO A 26 33.99 8.47 4.36
CA PRO A 26 35.16 9.21 4.83
C PRO A 26 34.79 10.67 5.12
N ALA A 27 35.31 11.22 6.21
CA ALA A 27 34.95 12.56 6.69
C ALA A 27 35.11 13.65 5.61
N GLN A 28 36.08 13.53 4.69
CA GLN A 28 36.24 14.51 3.61
C GLN A 28 35.11 14.47 2.56
N ALA A 29 34.48 13.31 2.35
CA ALA A 29 33.28 13.18 1.52
C ALA A 29 32.05 13.76 2.24
N ALA A 30 31.94 13.55 3.55
CA ALA A 30 30.89 14.15 4.37
C ALA A 30 30.96 15.69 4.36
N VAL A 31 32.16 16.29 4.34
CA VAL A 31 32.35 17.76 4.24
C VAL A 31 31.87 18.32 2.89
N LYS A 32 31.76 17.49 1.84
CA LYS A 32 31.26 17.89 0.52
C LYS A 32 29.76 17.59 0.35
N ALA A 33 29.27 16.51 0.97
CA ALA A 33 27.85 16.17 0.99
C ALA A 33 27.06 17.19 1.84
N GLY A 34 26.01 17.78 1.28
CA GLY A 34 25.25 18.85 1.94
C GLY A 34 25.93 20.23 1.95
N ALA A 35 27.16 20.36 1.44
CA ALA A 35 27.81 21.65 1.26
C ALA A 35 27.08 22.51 0.22
N THR A 36 27.20 23.83 0.33
CA THR A 36 26.61 24.76 -0.64
C THR A 36 27.21 24.58 -2.02
N CYS A 37 26.37 24.78 -3.02
CA CYS A 37 26.75 24.69 -4.43
C CYS A 37 26.08 25.83 -5.20
N THR A 38 26.69 26.24 -6.31
CA THR A 38 26.31 27.48 -7.01
C THR A 38 25.51 27.23 -8.30
N LYS A 39 25.74 26.11 -8.98
CA LYS A 39 25.07 25.75 -10.23
C LYS A 39 23.98 24.71 -10.00
N VAL A 40 22.73 25.11 -10.13
CA VAL A 40 21.59 24.18 -10.06
C VAL A 40 21.76 23.05 -11.08
N ASN A 41 21.39 21.83 -10.68
CA ASN A 41 21.51 20.60 -11.47
C ASN A 41 22.94 20.17 -11.83
N ALA A 42 23.98 20.84 -11.30
CA ALA A 42 25.33 20.31 -11.38
C ALA A 42 25.39 18.93 -10.73
N LYS A 43 26.18 18.02 -11.30
CA LYS A 43 26.39 16.67 -10.79
C LYS A 43 27.83 16.49 -10.33
N ALA A 44 28.03 15.77 -9.24
CA ALA A 44 29.36 15.46 -8.72
C ALA A 44 29.41 14.05 -8.13
N LYS A 45 30.60 13.44 -8.16
CA LYS A 45 30.92 12.26 -7.36
C LYS A 45 31.56 12.71 -6.05
N ILE A 46 30.96 12.35 -4.92
CA ILE A 46 31.47 12.67 -3.58
C ILE A 46 31.53 11.35 -2.82
N GLY A 47 32.73 10.91 -2.42
CA GLY A 47 32.90 9.63 -1.70
C GLY A 47 32.49 8.39 -2.50
N GLY A 48 32.40 8.47 -3.83
CA GLY A 48 31.94 7.38 -4.70
C GLY A 48 30.47 7.50 -5.12
N ASP A 49 29.67 8.24 -4.37
CA ASP A 49 28.25 8.42 -4.59
C ASP A 49 27.91 9.58 -5.53
N GLN A 50 26.75 9.51 -6.17
CA GLN A 50 26.22 10.57 -7.03
C GLN A 50 25.50 11.64 -6.23
N TYR A 51 25.87 12.91 -6.46
CA TYR A 51 25.21 14.07 -5.89
C TYR A 51 24.74 15.02 -6.98
N VAL A 52 23.67 15.75 -6.68
CA VAL A 52 23.12 16.81 -7.52
C VAL A 52 22.97 18.09 -6.71
N CYS A 53 23.37 19.21 -7.30
CA CYS A 53 23.21 20.53 -6.70
C CYS A 53 21.77 21.01 -6.85
N ILE A 54 20.97 20.88 -5.78
CA ILE A 54 19.58 21.32 -5.75
C ILE A 54 19.25 21.90 -4.37
N LYS A 55 18.04 22.45 -4.22
CA LYS A 55 17.49 22.73 -2.89
C LYS A 55 17.14 21.39 -2.24
N ASN A 56 17.58 21.17 -1.00
CA ASN A 56 17.26 19.95 -0.27
C ASN A 56 15.72 19.80 -0.15
N PRO A 57 15.11 18.74 -0.73
CA PRO A 57 13.66 18.58 -0.76
C PRO A 57 13.04 18.32 0.62
N THR A 58 13.85 17.94 1.62
CA THR A 58 13.38 17.67 2.98
C THR A 58 13.40 18.90 3.89
N VAL A 59 13.99 20.02 3.46
CA VAL A 59 14.14 21.24 4.26
C VAL A 59 13.35 22.40 3.65
N LYS A 60 12.47 23.01 4.45
CA LYS A 60 11.70 24.19 4.01
C LYS A 60 12.64 25.38 3.78
N ASN A 61 12.45 26.10 2.67
CA ASN A 61 13.28 27.26 2.28
C ASN A 61 14.79 26.93 2.15
N ALA A 62 15.13 25.73 1.68
CA ALA A 62 16.51 25.31 1.53
C ALA A 62 17.32 26.18 0.55
N LYS A 63 18.60 26.36 0.89
CA LYS A 63 19.64 26.86 -0.03
C LYS A 63 20.06 25.74 -1.00
N LEU A 64 20.77 26.09 -2.07
CA LEU A 64 21.36 25.10 -2.98
C LEU A 64 22.51 24.37 -2.27
N THR A 65 22.41 23.04 -2.21
CA THR A 65 23.43 22.16 -1.63
C THR A 65 23.63 20.91 -2.47
N TRP A 66 24.74 20.20 -2.26
CA TRP A 66 24.96 18.88 -2.83
C TRP A 66 24.08 17.85 -2.13
N VAL A 67 23.01 17.43 -2.79
CA VAL A 67 22.06 16.42 -2.29
C VAL A 67 22.37 15.08 -2.96
N TRP A 68 22.42 14.02 -2.16
CA TRP A 68 22.62 12.67 -2.66
C TRP A 68 21.46 12.27 -3.57
N VAL A 69 21.75 11.74 -4.76
CA VAL A 69 20.71 11.44 -5.77
C VAL A 69 19.67 10.46 -5.23
N GLU A 70 20.10 9.44 -4.48
CA GLU A 70 19.15 8.47 -3.91
C GLU A 70 18.28 9.07 -2.80
N CYS A 71 18.74 10.10 -2.09
CA CYS A 71 17.89 10.84 -1.15
C CYS A 71 16.76 11.58 -1.89
N VAL A 72 17.06 12.15 -3.06
CA VAL A 72 16.05 12.80 -3.91
C VAL A 72 15.01 11.78 -4.40
N ASN A 73 15.47 10.61 -4.84
CA ASN A 73 14.59 9.54 -5.28
C ASN A 73 13.72 9.02 -4.12
N ALA A 74 14.31 8.82 -2.95
CA ALA A 74 13.60 8.36 -1.75
C ALA A 74 12.53 9.35 -1.29
N ASP A 75 12.79 10.66 -1.33
CA ASP A 75 11.79 11.69 -1.02
C ASP A 75 10.59 11.62 -1.99
N LYS A 76 10.85 11.44 -3.29
CA LYS A 76 9.79 11.24 -4.29
C LYS A 76 8.96 10.01 -3.98
N MET A 77 9.61 8.85 -3.76
CA MET A 77 8.92 7.60 -3.43
C MET A 77 8.11 7.70 -2.14
N TRP A 78 8.61 8.42 -1.14
CA TRP A 78 7.89 8.65 0.11
C TRP A 78 6.62 9.48 -0.11
N LYS A 79 6.70 10.57 -0.89
CA LYS A 79 5.53 11.40 -1.23
C LYS A 79 4.46 10.61 -1.98
N GLU A 80 4.86 9.83 -2.99
CA GLU A 80 3.96 8.97 -3.75
C GLU A 80 3.31 7.91 -2.87
N SER A 81 4.10 7.27 -1.99
CA SER A 81 3.59 6.25 -1.05
C SER A 81 2.64 6.84 -0.01
N SER A 82 2.90 8.06 0.48
CA SER A 82 2.03 8.78 1.42
C SER A 82 0.68 9.10 0.79
N THR A 83 0.68 9.57 -0.47
CA THR A 83 -0.55 9.78 -1.25
C THR A 83 -1.30 8.47 -1.45
N ARG A 84 -0.60 7.41 -1.88
CA ARG A 84 -1.22 6.09 -2.09
C ARG A 84 -1.86 5.54 -0.81
N LEU A 85 -1.20 5.68 0.33
CA LEU A 85 -1.75 5.26 1.62
C LEU A 85 -3.05 6.00 1.96
N THR A 86 -3.10 7.31 1.67
CA THR A 86 -4.31 8.11 1.87
C THR A 86 -5.45 7.63 0.98
N THR A 87 -5.19 7.38 -0.30
CA THR A 87 -6.18 6.81 -1.23
C THR A 87 -6.68 5.44 -0.77
N LEU A 88 -5.78 4.55 -0.36
CA LEU A 88 -6.14 3.22 0.13
C LEU A 88 -7.02 3.27 1.38
N LYS A 89 -6.74 4.19 2.32
CA LYS A 89 -7.60 4.40 3.49
C LYS A 89 -9.00 4.84 3.10
N ALA A 90 -9.14 5.75 2.13
CA ALA A 90 -10.45 6.18 1.65
C ALA A 90 -11.20 5.03 0.95
N GLN A 91 -10.51 4.23 0.13
CA GLN A 91 -11.09 3.05 -0.51
C GLN A 91 -11.51 1.98 0.51
N ALA A 92 -10.71 1.75 1.54
CA ALA A 92 -11.03 0.82 2.62
C ALA A 92 -12.29 1.27 3.39
N ALA A 93 -12.41 2.57 3.69
CA ALA A 93 -13.61 3.10 4.31
C ALA A 93 -14.86 2.90 3.44
N ALA A 94 -14.76 3.18 2.13
CA ALA A 94 -15.87 2.97 1.19
C ALA A 94 -16.25 1.48 1.05
N ALA A 95 -15.26 0.58 1.03
CA ALA A 95 -15.50 -0.86 1.02
C ALA A 95 -16.19 -1.32 2.31
N GLN A 96 -15.79 -0.78 3.47
CA GLN A 96 -16.42 -1.09 4.75
C GLN A 96 -17.90 -0.69 4.76
N THR A 97 -18.25 0.50 4.25
CA THR A 97 -19.66 0.91 4.11
C THR A 97 -20.45 -0.08 3.27
N LYS A 98 -19.92 -0.55 2.14
CA LYS A 98 -20.60 -1.56 1.31
C LYS A 98 -20.79 -2.89 2.05
N ILE A 99 -19.78 -3.33 2.80
CA ILE A 99 -19.88 -4.55 3.61
C ILE A 99 -21.00 -4.39 4.65
N ASP A 100 -21.08 -3.23 5.30
CA ASP A 100 -22.10 -2.99 6.33
C ASP A 100 -23.50 -2.86 5.74
N THR A 101 -23.66 -2.28 4.53
CA THR A 101 -24.92 -2.32 3.78
C THR A 101 -25.33 -3.75 3.45
N LEU A 102 -24.44 -4.55 2.85
CA LEU A 102 -24.74 -5.93 2.47
C LEU A 102 -25.13 -6.80 3.68
N LYS A 103 -24.50 -6.58 4.84
CA LYS A 103 -24.88 -7.28 6.09
C LYS A 103 -26.32 -7.02 6.52
N LEU A 104 -26.86 -5.84 6.21
CA LEU A 104 -28.26 -5.50 6.51
C LEU A 104 -29.23 -6.03 5.46
N GLU A 105 -28.79 -6.18 4.21
CA GLU A 105 -29.61 -6.65 3.09
C GLU A 105 -29.74 -8.18 3.06
N ILE A 106 -28.67 -8.92 3.38
CA ILE A 106 -28.64 -10.40 3.36
C ILE A 106 -29.83 -11.05 4.12
N PRO A 107 -30.19 -10.63 5.35
CA PRO A 107 -31.32 -11.22 6.06
C PRO A 107 -32.67 -11.04 5.35
N ALA A 108 -32.88 -9.89 4.71
CA ALA A 108 -34.11 -9.60 3.99
C ALA A 108 -34.22 -10.42 2.69
N ASP A 109 -33.09 -10.58 1.98
CA ASP A 109 -33.02 -11.41 0.78
C ASP A 109 -33.22 -12.91 1.12
N GLU A 110 -32.68 -13.38 2.24
CA GLU A 110 -32.89 -14.74 2.74
C GLU A 110 -34.38 -15.00 3.10
N GLU A 111 -35.07 -14.03 3.69
CA GLU A 111 -36.50 -14.15 4.00
C GLU A 111 -37.35 -14.15 2.72
N GLN A 112 -37.02 -13.32 1.74
CA GLN A 112 -37.70 -13.30 0.45
C GLN A 112 -37.49 -14.62 -0.32
N ALA A 113 -36.29 -15.20 -0.28
CA ALA A 113 -36.00 -16.49 -0.88
C ALA A 113 -36.85 -17.60 -0.25
N LYS A 114 -36.91 -17.67 1.10
CA LYS A 114 -37.77 -18.64 1.80
C LYS A 114 -39.25 -18.47 1.46
N ALA A 115 -39.72 -17.23 1.32
CA ALA A 115 -41.11 -16.95 0.94
C ALA A 115 -41.42 -17.37 -0.51
N TYR A 116 -40.46 -17.21 -1.43
CA TYR A 116 -40.60 -17.67 -2.80
C TYR A 116 -40.60 -19.19 -2.89
N ASP A 117 -39.68 -19.86 -2.20
CA ASP A 117 -39.59 -21.32 -2.15
C ASP A 117 -40.86 -21.95 -1.57
N ALA A 118 -41.42 -21.36 -0.51
CA ALA A 118 -42.70 -21.80 0.07
C ALA A 118 -43.87 -21.69 -0.92
N LYS A 119 -43.93 -20.59 -1.69
CA LYS A 119 -44.95 -20.39 -2.73
C LYS A 119 -44.78 -21.36 -3.90
N ALA A 120 -43.53 -21.64 -4.28
CA ALA A 120 -43.22 -22.61 -5.33
C ALA A 120 -43.62 -24.04 -4.91
N ALA A 121 -43.29 -24.45 -3.68
CA ALA A 121 -43.68 -25.75 -3.14
C ALA A 121 -45.21 -25.92 -3.07
N ALA A 122 -45.94 -24.91 -2.58
CA ALA A 122 -47.40 -24.92 -2.53
C ALA A 122 -48.06 -24.98 -3.92
N ALA A 123 -47.42 -24.43 -4.95
CA ALA A 123 -47.90 -24.49 -6.33
C ALA A 123 -47.66 -25.85 -6.99
N GLN A 124 -46.62 -26.60 -6.58
CA GLN A 124 -46.36 -27.97 -7.06
C GLN A 124 -47.39 -28.95 -6.50
N VAL A 125 -47.69 -28.89 -5.19
CA VAL A 125 -48.72 -29.75 -4.54
C VAL A 125 -50.07 -29.65 -5.25
N LYS A 126 -50.51 -28.44 -5.61
CA LYS A 126 -51.78 -28.22 -6.34
C LYS A 126 -51.81 -28.79 -7.76
N LYS A 127 -50.67 -29.07 -8.37
CA LYS A 127 -50.57 -29.71 -9.68
C LYS A 127 -50.52 -31.22 -9.59
N ASP A 128 -50.00 -31.77 -8.49
CA ASP A 128 -49.95 -33.21 -8.24
C ASP A 128 -51.29 -33.76 -7.71
N ASP A 129 -52.14 -32.90 -7.14
CA ASP A 129 -53.51 -33.22 -6.70
C ASP A 129 -54.60 -33.07 -7.80
N ALA A 130 -54.21 -32.77 -9.05
CA ALA A 130 -55.11 -32.52 -10.18
C ALA A 130 -54.91 -33.54 -11.32
#